data_AF-A0A9P4MQH8-F1
#
_entry.id   AF-A0A9P4MQH8-F1
#
_cell.length_a   1.000
_cell.length_b   1.000
_cell.length_c   1.000
_cell.angle_alpha   90.00
_cell.angle_beta   90.00
_cell.angle_gamma   90.00
#
_symmetry.space_group_name_H-M   'P 1'
#
loop_
_entity.id
_entity.type
_entity.pdbx_description
1 polymer ?
#
loop_
_entity_poly.entity_id
_entity_poly.type
_entity_poly.pdbx_seq_one_letter_code
_entity_poly.pdbx_strand_id
1 'polypeptide(L)'
;MPPPVIISSFISLQPLEPVLVFATADEAAYFQSRCRQGRILPGQNQRWVYLPLPDGLLRVRTARNGDVAYDFERHAQAVAFNRSLKELGKIYPSTREEPEWDRTVYLGKQWA
;
A
#
# COMPACT_ATOMS: atom_id res chain seq x y z
N MET A 1 6.18 -18.41 8.86
CA MET A 1 5.10 -17.94 7.97
C MET A 1 5.73 -17.02 6.94
N PRO A 2 5.41 -17.15 5.64
CA PRO A 2 5.91 -16.23 4.62
C PRO A 2 5.42 -14.79 4.90
N PRO A 3 6.09 -13.76 4.34
CA PRO A 3 5.59 -12.40 4.40
C PRO A 3 4.18 -12.29 3.82
N PRO A 4 3.28 -11.49 4.42
CA PRO A 4 1.93 -11.31 3.91
C PRO A 4 1.98 -10.58 2.57
N VAL A 5 1.11 -10.96 1.63
CA VAL A 5 1.12 -10.39 0.28
C VAL A 5 -0.10 -9.50 0.10
N ILE A 6 0.15 -8.21 -0.19
CA ILE A 6 -0.90 -7.27 -0.57
C ILE A 6 -1.31 -7.59 -2.00
N ILE A 7 -2.53 -8.10 -2.20
CA ILE A 7 -3.00 -8.51 -3.51
C ILE A 7 -3.61 -7.35 -4.30
N SER A 8 -4.10 -6.33 -3.59
CA SER A 8 -4.62 -5.08 -4.16
C SER A 8 -4.82 -4.05 -3.04
N SER A 9 -5.29 -2.85 -3.39
CA SER A 9 -5.71 -1.85 -2.42
C SER A 9 -6.77 -0.91 -3.01
N PHE A 10 -7.44 -0.12 -2.18
CA PHE A 10 -8.40 0.89 -2.63
C PHE A 10 -8.53 2.01 -1.59
N ILE A 11 -9.23 3.09 -1.95
CA ILE A 11 -9.62 4.14 -1.00
C ILE A 11 -11.06 3.87 -0.54
N SER A 12 -11.25 3.64 0.77
CA SER A 12 -12.57 3.73 1.38
C SER A 12 -12.98 5.20 1.48
N LEU A 13 -14.27 5.48 1.36
CA LEU A 13 -14.81 6.83 1.55
C LEU A 13 -15.36 7.05 2.96
N GLN A 14 -15.62 5.97 3.72
CA GLN A 14 -16.18 6.01 5.06
C GLN A 14 -15.53 4.90 5.93
N PRO A 15 -14.49 5.20 6.72
CA PRO A 15 -13.73 6.46 6.75
C PRO A 15 -12.92 6.68 5.46
N LEU A 16 -12.52 7.93 5.18
CA LEU A 16 -11.66 8.26 4.03
C LEU A 16 -10.22 7.77 4.26
N GLU A 17 -9.93 6.54 3.84
CA GLU A 17 -8.69 5.84 4.20
C GLU A 17 -8.25 4.85 3.12
N PRO A 18 -6.92 4.68 2.93
CA PRO A 18 -6.40 3.55 2.18
C PRO A 18 -6.74 2.22 2.86
N VAL A 19 -7.09 1.24 2.04
CA VAL A 19 -7.40 -0.12 2.47
C VAL A 19 -6.52 -1.08 1.69
N LEU A 20 -5.72 -1.85 2.41
CA LEU A 20 -4.95 -2.96 1.86
C LEU A 20 -5.81 -4.22 1.83
N VAL A 21 -5.73 -4.94 0.73
CA VAL A 21 -6.43 -6.21 0.56
C VAL A 21 -5.41 -7.35 0.58
N PHE A 22 -5.61 -8.28 1.50
CA PHE A 22 -4.79 -9.50 1.62
C PHE A 22 -5.54 -10.72 1.06
N ALA A 23 -4.81 -11.81 0.80
CA ALA A 23 -5.40 -13.04 0.30
C ALA A 23 -6.31 -13.71 1.34
N THR A 24 -5.88 -13.70 2.61
CA THR A 24 -6.56 -14.35 3.74
C THR A 24 -6.68 -13.42 4.94
N ALA A 25 -7.59 -13.74 5.86
CA ALA A 25 -7.74 -13.00 7.11
C ALA A 25 -6.51 -13.18 8.02
N ASP A 26 -5.89 -14.35 8.00
CA ASP A 26 -4.67 -14.63 8.77
C ASP A 26 -3.49 -13.76 8.30
N GLU A 27 -3.35 -13.54 7.00
CA GLU A 27 -2.34 -12.62 6.46
C GLU A 27 -2.60 -11.17 6.88
N ALA A 28 -3.86 -10.73 6.82
CA ALA A 28 -4.26 -9.39 7.27
C ALA A 28 -3.97 -9.19 8.77
N ALA A 29 -4.35 -10.17 9.60
CA ALA A 29 -4.10 -10.15 11.04
C ALA A 29 -2.59 -10.20 11.35
N TYR A 30 -1.83 -11.01 10.61
CA TYR A 30 -0.37 -11.04 10.73
C TYR A 30 0.26 -9.71 10.36
N PHE A 31 -0.16 -9.09 9.25
CA PHE A 31 0.29 -7.76 8.88
C PHE A 31 -0.05 -6.72 9.96
N GLN A 32 -1.30 -6.71 10.45
CA GLN A 32 -1.76 -5.82 11.52
C GLN A 32 -0.88 -5.95 12.79
N SER A 33 -0.51 -7.17 13.17
CA SER A 33 0.36 -7.42 14.33
C SER A 33 1.76 -6.78 14.19
N ARG A 34 2.21 -6.55 12.95
CA ARG A 34 3.52 -5.94 12.63
C ARG A 34 3.42 -4.47 12.25
N CYS A 35 2.27 -4.01 11.78
CA CYS A 35 1.99 -2.66 11.34
C CYS A 35 0.97 -2.01 12.28
N ARG A 36 1.45 -1.37 13.35
CA ARG A 36 0.59 -0.83 14.44
C ARG A 36 -0.44 0.22 14.01
N GLN A 37 -0.18 0.91 12.90
CA GLN A 37 -1.11 1.90 12.33
C GLN A 37 -2.23 1.24 11.51
N GLY A 38 -2.03 0.00 11.05
CA GLY A 38 -3.04 -0.75 10.33
C GLY A 38 -4.10 -1.28 11.27
N ARG A 39 -5.37 -1.21 10.85
CA ARG A 39 -6.49 -1.74 11.63
C ARG A 39 -7.46 -2.52 10.77
N ILE A 40 -7.94 -3.64 11.30
CA ILE A 40 -9.07 -4.37 10.76
C ILE A 40 -10.32 -3.85 11.48
N LEU A 41 -11.29 -3.33 10.73
CA LEU A 41 -12.50 -2.77 11.32
C LEU A 41 -13.54 -3.87 11.63
N PRO A 42 -14.21 -3.82 12.79
CA PRO A 42 -15.34 -4.69 13.08
C PRO A 42 -16.45 -4.52 12.04
N GLY A 43 -17.08 -5.62 11.64
CA GLY A 43 -18.18 -5.61 10.66
C GLY A 43 -17.74 -5.39 9.20
N GLN A 44 -16.44 -5.20 8.94
CA GLN A 44 -15.88 -5.15 7.59
C GLN A 44 -15.22 -6.49 7.21
N ASN A 45 -14.82 -6.62 5.94
CA ASN A 45 -14.10 -7.80 5.47
C ASN A 45 -12.80 -7.98 6.26
N GLN A 46 -12.59 -9.15 6.87
CA GLN A 46 -11.43 -9.42 7.73
C GLN A 46 -10.11 -9.51 6.96
N ARG A 47 -10.15 -9.49 5.62
CA ARG A 47 -8.97 -9.39 4.75
C ARG A 47 -8.52 -7.95 4.49
N TRP A 48 -9.25 -6.96 5.02
CA TRP A 48 -9.02 -5.55 4.76
C TRP A 48 -8.32 -4.90 5.95
N VAL A 49 -7.19 -4.27 5.68
CA VAL A 49 -6.46 -3.47 6.66
C VAL A 49 -6.53 -2.01 6.25
N TYR A 50 -7.22 -1.22 7.07
CA TYR A 50 -7.34 0.22 6.92
C TYR A 50 -6.09 0.90 7.46
N LEU A 51 -5.63 1.91 6.75
CA LEU A 51 -4.47 2.71 7.11
C LEU A 51 -4.90 4.18 7.27
N PRO A 52 -4.24 4.95 8.14
CA PRO A 52 -4.37 6.40 8.12
C PRO A 52 -4.01 6.94 6.74
N LEU A 53 -4.66 8.03 6.32
CA LEU A 53 -4.31 8.73 5.09
C LEU A 53 -2.84 9.21 5.18
N PRO A 54 -1.96 8.79 4.26
CA PRO A 54 -0.55 9.16 4.34
C PRO A 54 -0.32 10.60 3.90
N ASP A 55 0.68 11.24 4.49
CA ASP A 55 1.04 12.62 4.18
C ASP A 55 1.50 12.79 2.72
N GLY A 56 1.07 13.88 2.09
CA GLY A 56 1.42 14.22 0.71
C GLY A 56 0.87 13.26 -0.35
N LEU A 57 -0.15 12.45 -0.04
CA LEU A 57 -0.84 11.64 -1.04
C LEU A 57 -1.64 12.53 -1.98
N LEU A 58 -1.32 12.46 -3.28
CA LEU A 58 -2.00 13.24 -4.31
C LEU A 58 -3.18 12.51 -4.92
N ARG A 59 -2.98 11.23 -5.24
CA ARG A 59 -4.01 10.38 -5.86
C ARG A 59 -3.69 8.90 -5.70
N VAL A 60 -4.72 8.09 -5.87
CA VAL A 60 -4.62 6.63 -6.01
C VAL A 60 -5.22 6.25 -7.35
N ARG A 61 -4.51 5.42 -8.12
CA ARG A 61 -4.92 4.99 -9.45
C ARG A 61 -4.58 3.53 -9.68
N THR A 62 -5.26 2.90 -10.63
CA THR A 62 -4.83 1.61 -11.15
C THR A 62 -3.52 1.77 -11.93
N ALA A 63 -2.62 0.82 -11.75
CA ALA A 63 -1.37 0.68 -12.48
C ALA A 63 -1.42 -0.57 -13.36
N ARG A 64 -0.31 -0.90 -14.03
CA ARG A 64 -0.24 -2.09 -14.89
C ARG A 64 -0.50 -3.36 -14.06
N ASN A 65 -1.07 -4.37 -14.70
CA ASN A 65 -1.29 -5.71 -14.13
C ASN A 65 -2.20 -5.76 -12.89
N GLY A 66 -3.05 -4.74 -12.69
CA GLY A 66 -3.97 -4.69 -11.55
C GLY A 66 -3.33 -4.21 -10.25
N ASP A 67 -2.07 -3.77 -10.30
CA ASP A 67 -1.45 -3.05 -9.19
C ASP A 67 -2.16 -1.72 -8.97
N VAL A 68 -1.99 -1.18 -7.77
CA VAL A 68 -2.53 0.11 -7.36
C VAL A 68 -1.37 1.02 -7.00
N ALA A 69 -1.34 2.19 -7.64
CA ALA A 69 -0.31 3.21 -7.47
C ALA A 69 -0.81 4.32 -6.54
N TYR A 70 -0.01 4.64 -5.53
CA TYR A 70 -0.16 5.79 -4.65
C TYR A 70 0.88 6.82 -5.04
N ASP A 71 0.42 7.91 -5.68
CA ASP A 71 1.31 8.98 -6.14
C ASP A 71 1.45 10.03 -5.03
N PHE A 72 2.68 10.39 -4.68
CA PHE A 72 3.01 11.36 -3.63
C PHE A 72 3.63 12.64 -4.20
N GLU A 73 3.54 13.73 -3.43
CA GLU A 73 4.20 15.00 -3.78
C GLU A 73 5.72 14.86 -3.86
N ARG A 74 6.32 14.17 -2.88
CA ARG A 74 7.77 14.01 -2.75
C ARG A 74 8.18 12.55 -2.59
N HIS A 75 9.35 12.18 -3.12
CA HIS A 75 9.91 10.83 -2.99
C HIS A 75 10.07 10.40 -1.52
N ALA A 76 10.45 11.33 -0.64
CA ALA A 76 10.57 11.05 0.80
C ALA A 76 9.24 10.59 1.44
N GLN A 77 8.09 11.10 0.97
CA GLN A 77 6.77 10.67 1.45
C GLN A 77 6.42 9.28 0.94
N ALA A 78 6.72 8.97 -0.33
CA ALA A 78 6.57 7.61 -0.87
C ALA A 78 7.42 6.59 -0.08
N VAL A 79 8.69 6.92 0.21
CA VAL A 79 9.58 6.08 1.02
C VAL A 79 9.05 5.90 2.44
N ALA A 80 8.59 6.99 3.08
CA ALA A 80 8.02 6.93 4.42
C ALA A 80 6.77 6.04 4.46
N PHE A 81 5.87 6.20 3.48
CA PHE A 81 4.69 5.36 3.34
C PHE A 81 5.09 3.89 3.14
N ASN A 82 5.97 3.57 2.20
CA ASN A 82 6.37 2.19 1.95
C ASN A 82 7.04 1.55 3.17
N ARG A 83 7.89 2.29 3.89
CA ARG A 83 8.50 1.83 5.16
C ARG A 83 7.44 1.55 6.22
N SER A 84 6.39 2.37 6.28
CA SER A 84 5.26 2.17 7.17
C SER A 84 4.50 0.86 6.86
N LEU A 85 4.52 0.44 5.59
CA LEU A 85 4.01 -0.85 5.10
C LEU A 85 5.00 -2.01 5.23
N LYS A 86 6.12 -1.84 5.93
CA LYS A 86 7.20 -2.85 6.02
C LYS A 86 7.78 -3.22 4.67
N GLU A 87 7.85 -2.25 3.75
CA GLU A 87 8.45 -2.39 2.43
C GLU A 87 7.77 -3.44 1.55
N LEU A 88 6.48 -3.71 1.81
CA LEU A 88 5.68 -4.61 0.98
C LEU A 88 5.28 -3.99 -0.37
N GLY A 89 5.36 -2.67 -0.50
CA GLY A 89 5.18 -1.97 -1.76
C GLY A 89 6.49 -1.77 -2.52
N LYS A 90 6.37 -1.41 -3.80
CA LYS A 90 7.51 -1.11 -4.66
C LYS A 90 7.61 0.38 -4.94
N ILE A 91 8.83 0.89 -4.96
CA ILE A 91 9.19 2.19 -5.51
C ILE A 91 10.27 1.89 -6.55
N TYR A 92 10.05 2.28 -7.80
CA TYR A 92 11.02 1.99 -8.85
C TYR A 92 12.15 3.02 -8.83
N PRO A 93 13.41 2.59 -9.06
CA PRO A 93 14.51 3.52 -9.21
C PRO A 93 14.31 4.34 -10.48
N SER A 94 14.75 5.60 -10.42
CA SER A 94 14.89 6.46 -11.58
C SER A 94 15.69 5.73 -12.68
N THR A 95 15.18 5.77 -13.91
CA THR A 95 15.92 5.24 -15.07
C THR A 95 16.81 6.33 -15.65
N ARG A 96 17.77 5.93 -16.49
CA ARG A 96 18.71 6.85 -17.15
C ARG A 96 18.02 7.90 -18.04
N GLU A 97 16.76 7.64 -18.44
CA GLU A 97 15.94 8.52 -19.28
C GLU A 97 15.04 9.47 -18.46
N GLU A 98 14.72 9.15 -17.20
CA GLU A 98 13.95 9.98 -16.28
C GLU A 98 14.62 10.06 -14.90
N PRO A 99 15.49 11.07 -14.66
CA PRO A 99 16.40 11.16 -13.51
C PRO A 99 15.72 11.43 -12.16
N GLU A 100 14.39 11.60 -12.11
CA GLU A 100 13.66 11.80 -10.86
C GLU A 100 13.36 10.46 -10.16
N TRP A 101 13.68 10.39 -8.87
CA TRP A 101 13.27 9.26 -8.03
C TRP A 101 11.75 9.13 -8.02
N ASP A 102 11.24 7.92 -8.26
CA ASP A 102 9.80 7.69 -8.35
C ASP A 102 9.11 8.09 -7.05
N ARG A 103 8.04 8.86 -7.19
CA ARG A 103 7.21 9.36 -6.09
C ARG A 103 5.99 8.47 -5.88
N THR A 104 6.02 7.26 -6.42
CA THR A 104 4.89 6.33 -6.45
C THR A 104 5.19 5.08 -5.66
N VAL A 105 4.24 4.63 -4.84
CA VAL A 105 4.25 3.30 -4.23
C VAL A 105 3.26 2.41 -4.95
N TYR A 106 3.74 1.29 -5.49
CA TYR A 106 2.92 0.28 -6.17
C TYR A 106 2.61 -0.88 -5.23
N LEU A 107 1.33 -1.24 -5.15
CA LEU A 107 0.80 -2.33 -4.32
C LEU A 107 -0.03 -3.28 -5.15
N GLY A 108 0.28 -4.57 -5.11
CA GLY A 108 -0.49 -5.60 -5.79
C GLY A 108 0.25 -6.93 -5.90
N LYS A 109 -0.38 -7.89 -6.57
CA LYS A 109 0.24 -9.17 -6.88
C LYS A 109 1.39 -8.92 -7.85
N GLN A 110 2.60 -8.82 -7.32
CA GLN A 110 3.80 -8.96 -8.14
C GLN A 110 3.65 -10.18 -9.04
N TRP A 111 3.77 -9.99 -10.35
CA TRP A 111 4.18 -11.09 -11.21
C TRP A 111 5.70 -11.00 -11.34
N ALA A 112 6.36 -12.12 -11.04
CA ALA A 112 7.74 -12.36 -11.44
C ALA A 112 7.83 -12.49 -12.96
#